data_AF-W9VF03-F1
#
_entry.id   AF-W9VF03-F1
#
_cell.length_a   1.000
_cell.length_b   1.000
_cell.length_c   1.000
_cell.angle_alpha   90.00
_cell.angle_beta   90.00
_cell.angle_gamma   90.00
#
_symmetry.space_group_name_H-M   'P 1'
#
loop_
_entity.id
_entity.type
_entity.pdbx_description
1 polymer ?
#
loop_
_entity_poly.entity_id
_entity_poly.type
_entity_poly.pdbx_seq_one_letter_code
_entity_poly.pdbx_strand_id
1 'polypeptide(L)'
;MPLKRPAIRPKLSVTVLVASLVFVVIFLVSVGFSLGLLRGITAKTQETSQELLPELVHTHNNLLKIEQIRSYIDLIYWVQNGNLERNYRLESQVLIHSFLFENDPFLASEASNILHDIREIASIRQLQRTLQNEAIQVLSAYHEPTVIKVRGLLSALPQREIREGQMPSAFDELTSLSSFEEIEQRILFISDLNRQLDWMLIDTKARLERVSTYLNSDAALKAQTLATDIGKDIERITQYSIVFMSIVVLLFLFLFFIFKNTLLRPIQSLVAGLKAIEQQGNQTIILKPLFFKELDTIRESIEDYSGLVFRMQKTNQELENLSRIDGLTGLANRRYLDEACKRK
;
A
#
# COMPACT_ATOMS: atom_id res chain seq x y z
N MET A 1 -24.68 61.69 -14.82
CA MET A 1 -23.31 61.69 -14.25
C MET A 1 -22.36 61.05 -15.24
N PRO A 2 -21.34 61.75 -15.76
CA PRO A 2 -20.37 61.14 -16.67
C PRO A 2 -19.45 60.20 -15.87
N LEU A 3 -19.55 58.90 -16.17
CA LEU A 3 -18.69 57.87 -15.59
C LEU A 3 -17.24 58.12 -16.00
N LYS A 4 -16.39 58.38 -15.00
CA LYS A 4 -14.94 58.58 -15.11
C LYS A 4 -14.33 57.41 -15.90
N ARG A 5 -13.85 57.69 -17.13
CA ARG A 5 -13.25 56.67 -17.99
C ARG A 5 -11.98 56.12 -17.34
N PRO A 6 -11.78 54.79 -17.26
CA PRO A 6 -10.57 54.22 -16.69
C PRO A 6 -9.35 54.61 -17.53
N ALA A 7 -8.27 55.05 -16.86
CA ALA A 7 -7.08 55.64 -17.48
C ALA A 7 -6.22 54.64 -18.27
N ILE A 8 -6.44 53.34 -18.09
CA ILE A 8 -5.67 52.27 -18.74
C ILE A 8 -6.66 51.23 -19.27
N ARG A 9 -6.73 51.07 -20.59
CA ARG A 9 -7.51 50.01 -21.25
C ARG A 9 -6.55 48.94 -21.76
N PRO A 10 -6.56 47.72 -21.18
CA PRO A 10 -5.64 46.67 -21.60
C PRO A 10 -5.97 46.21 -23.03
N LYS A 11 -4.92 45.77 -23.73
CA LYS A 11 -5.05 45.10 -25.03
C LYS A 11 -5.56 43.68 -24.83
N LEU A 12 -6.57 43.29 -25.60
CA LEU A 12 -7.18 41.95 -25.60
C LEU A 12 -6.12 40.85 -25.74
N SER A 13 -5.21 41.02 -26.70
CA SER A 13 -4.15 40.06 -27.00
C SER A 13 -3.21 39.82 -25.82
N VAL A 14 -2.87 40.88 -25.08
CA VAL A 14 -2.02 40.79 -23.89
C VAL A 14 -2.74 40.04 -22.78
N THR A 15 -4.04 40.30 -22.57
CA THR A 15 -4.80 39.59 -21.53
C THR A 15 -4.99 38.10 -21.84
N VAL A 16 -5.24 37.75 -23.10
CA VAL A 16 -5.36 36.33 -23.52
C VAL A 16 -4.02 35.62 -23.38
N LEU A 17 -2.91 36.27 -23.76
CA LEU A 17 -1.57 35.72 -23.62
C LEU A 17 -1.20 35.49 -22.15
N VAL A 18 -1.46 36.47 -21.28
CA VAL A 18 -1.23 36.32 -19.83
C VAL A 18 -2.08 35.19 -19.25
N ALA A 19 -3.36 35.10 -19.61
CA ALA A 19 -4.23 34.01 -19.14
C ALA A 19 -3.76 32.63 -19.62
N SER A 20 -3.33 32.52 -20.88
CA SER A 20 -2.72 31.32 -21.45
C SER A 20 -1.45 30.92 -20.68
N LEU A 21 -0.56 31.87 -20.41
CA LEU A 21 0.68 31.62 -19.67
C LEU A 21 0.39 31.13 -18.24
N VAL A 22 -0.55 31.77 -17.56
CA VAL A 22 -1.00 31.34 -16.22
C VAL A 22 -1.50 29.90 -16.27
N PHE A 23 -2.32 29.54 -17.28
CA PHE A 23 -2.81 28.17 -17.45
C PHE A 23 -1.69 27.15 -17.63
N VAL A 24 -0.70 27.46 -18.46
CA VAL A 24 0.46 26.59 -18.67
C VAL A 24 1.27 26.41 -17.39
N VAL A 25 1.48 27.49 -16.62
CA VAL A 25 2.19 27.42 -15.33
C VAL A 25 1.44 26.52 -14.34
N ILE A 26 0.12 26.68 -14.22
CA ILE A 26 -0.70 25.83 -13.33
C ILE A 26 -0.65 24.37 -13.76
N PHE A 27 -0.71 24.10 -15.07
CA PHE A 27 -0.58 22.75 -15.60
C PHE A 27 0.77 22.13 -15.25
N LEU A 28 1.87 22.88 -15.43
CA LEU A 28 3.21 22.41 -15.08
C LEU A 28 3.36 22.15 -13.58
N VAL A 29 2.83 23.03 -12.72
CA VAL A 29 2.82 22.83 -11.27
C VAL A 29 2.03 21.60 -10.89
N SER A 30 0.86 21.38 -11.51
CA SER A 30 0.02 20.21 -11.27
C SER A 30 0.71 18.90 -11.69
N VAL A 31 1.35 18.88 -12.86
CA VAL A 31 2.14 17.73 -13.31
C VAL A 31 3.33 17.48 -12.38
N GLY A 32 4.06 18.52 -11.99
CA GLY A 32 5.19 18.40 -11.05
C GLY A 32 4.76 17.85 -9.68
N PHE A 33 3.63 18.32 -9.17
CA PHE A 33 3.06 17.84 -7.92
C PHE A 33 2.63 16.37 -8.01
N SER A 34 1.91 15.99 -9.08
CA SER A 34 1.50 14.60 -9.34
C SER A 34 2.70 13.65 -9.44
N LEU A 35 3.76 14.06 -10.14
CA LEU A 35 5.01 13.31 -10.21
C LEU A 35 5.70 13.19 -8.84
N GLY A 36 5.64 14.24 -8.01
CA GLY A 36 6.13 14.20 -6.63
C GLY A 36 5.39 13.19 -5.76
N LEU A 37 4.05 13.16 -5.85
CA LEU A 37 3.23 12.19 -5.14
C LEU A 37 3.51 10.75 -5.59
N LEU A 38 3.62 10.53 -6.90
CA LEU A 38 3.93 9.21 -7.45
C LEU A 38 5.30 8.72 -6.97
N ARG A 39 6.30 9.61 -6.93
CA ARG A 39 7.63 9.29 -6.38
C ARG A 39 7.58 8.95 -4.89
N GLY A 40 6.80 9.68 -4.09
CA GLY A 40 6.62 9.39 -2.66
C GLY A 40 6.00 8.01 -2.43
N ILE A 41 4.94 7.68 -3.16
CA ILE A 41 4.30 6.35 -3.09
C ILE A 41 5.26 5.25 -3.55
N THR A 42 6.01 5.48 -4.63
CA THR A 42 6.98 4.50 -5.16
C THR A 42 8.11 4.25 -4.17
N ALA A 43 8.67 5.31 -3.57
CA ALA A 43 9.72 5.18 -2.55
C ALA A 43 9.24 4.37 -1.34
N LYS A 44 8.01 4.62 -0.88
CA LYS A 44 7.45 3.92 0.27
C LYS A 44 7.02 2.48 -0.02
N THR A 45 6.60 2.21 -1.25
CA THR A 45 6.39 0.84 -1.76
C THR A 45 7.70 0.08 -1.82
N GLN A 46 8.79 0.76 -2.19
CA GLN A 46 10.12 0.18 -2.24
C GLN A 46 10.68 -0.10 -0.84
N GLU A 47 10.46 0.79 0.12
CA GLU A 47 10.73 0.56 1.55
C GLU A 47 9.97 -0.68 2.06
N THR A 48 8.66 -0.78 1.78
CA THR A 48 7.87 -1.98 2.15
C THR A 48 8.43 -3.25 1.51
N SER A 49 8.83 -3.20 0.24
CA SER A 49 9.39 -4.37 -0.46
C SER A 49 10.79 -4.75 0.03
N GLN A 50 11.63 -3.78 0.36
CA GLN A 50 13.01 -4.00 0.76
C GLN A 50 13.16 -4.32 2.25
N GLU A 51 12.22 -3.90 3.08
CA GLU A 51 12.32 -4.03 4.54
C GLU A 51 11.31 -5.06 5.08
N LEU A 52 10.02 -4.89 4.78
CA LEU A 52 8.96 -5.71 5.38
C LEU A 52 8.91 -7.14 4.81
N LEU A 53 9.03 -7.31 3.49
CA LEU A 53 8.98 -8.65 2.90
C LEU A 53 10.15 -9.54 3.37
N PRO A 54 11.41 -9.09 3.34
CA PRO A 54 12.52 -9.88 3.85
C PRO A 54 12.38 -10.18 5.34
N GLU A 55 11.93 -9.22 6.14
CA GLU A 55 11.75 -9.44 7.58
C GLU A 55 10.64 -10.45 7.91
N LEU A 56 9.50 -10.38 7.21
CA LEU A 56 8.43 -11.38 7.36
C LEU A 56 8.89 -12.77 6.92
N VAL A 57 9.62 -12.85 5.80
CA VAL A 57 10.21 -14.11 5.33
C VAL A 57 11.22 -14.64 6.34
N HIS A 58 12.03 -13.76 6.92
CA HIS A 58 13.01 -14.10 7.95
C HIS A 58 12.33 -14.66 9.21
N THR A 59 11.29 -14.00 9.70
CA THR A 59 10.48 -14.47 10.82
C THR A 59 9.85 -15.83 10.51
N HIS A 60 9.24 -15.98 9.33
CA HIS A 60 8.64 -17.23 8.91
C HIS A 60 9.66 -18.38 8.87
N ASN A 61 10.83 -18.13 8.30
CA ASN A 61 11.92 -19.10 8.29
C ASN A 61 12.36 -19.48 9.71
N ASN A 62 12.46 -18.50 10.62
CA ASN A 62 12.83 -18.75 12.01
C ASN A 62 11.75 -19.56 12.76
N LEU A 63 10.46 -19.33 12.50
CA LEU A 63 9.38 -20.17 13.03
C LEU A 63 9.45 -21.62 12.51
N LEU A 64 9.75 -21.81 11.22
CA LEU A 64 9.95 -23.15 10.65
C LEU A 64 11.13 -23.88 11.30
N LYS A 65 12.25 -23.17 11.55
CA LYS A 65 13.38 -23.75 12.28
C LYS A 65 13.00 -24.19 13.69
N ILE A 66 12.18 -23.41 14.41
CA ILE A 66 11.69 -23.78 15.75
C ILE A 66 10.89 -25.08 15.70
N GLU A 67 10.00 -25.22 14.71
CA GLU A 67 9.21 -26.45 14.53
C GLU A 67 10.10 -27.65 14.18
N GLN A 68 11.11 -27.45 13.34
CA GLN A 68 12.11 -28.48 13.04
C GLN A 68 12.90 -28.88 14.29
N ILE A 69 13.35 -27.93 15.09
CA ILE A 69 14.04 -28.20 16.37
C ILE A 69 13.14 -29.00 17.30
N ARG A 70 11.85 -28.62 17.44
CA ARG A 70 10.86 -29.36 18.23
C ARG A 70 10.74 -30.81 17.75
N SER A 71 10.60 -31.02 16.44
CA SER A 71 10.51 -32.34 15.84
C SER A 71 11.78 -33.17 16.10
N TYR A 72 12.96 -32.58 15.98
CA TYR A 72 14.21 -33.27 16.25
C TYR A 72 14.40 -33.63 17.72
N ILE A 73 14.00 -32.75 18.65
CA ILE A 73 14.01 -33.07 20.09
C ILE A 73 13.11 -34.28 20.37
N ASP A 74 11.92 -34.31 19.76
CA ASP A 74 11.06 -35.49 19.84
C ASP A 74 11.79 -36.72 19.30
N LEU A 75 12.39 -36.64 18.12
CA LEU A 75 13.11 -37.78 17.55
C LEU A 75 14.28 -38.25 18.43
N ILE A 76 15.04 -37.34 19.04
CA ILE A 76 16.09 -37.66 20.04
C ILE A 76 15.49 -38.42 21.23
N TYR A 77 14.33 -38.00 21.71
CA TYR A 77 13.62 -38.66 22.81
C TYR A 77 13.11 -40.05 22.42
N TRP A 78 12.56 -40.24 21.22
CA TRP A 78 11.91 -41.49 20.79
C TRP A 78 12.89 -42.54 20.22
N VAL A 79 14.01 -42.13 19.64
CA VAL A 79 14.95 -43.02 18.95
C VAL A 79 15.74 -43.92 19.91
N GLN A 80 15.86 -45.19 19.55
CA GLN A 80 16.74 -46.15 20.24
C GLN A 80 18.15 -46.19 19.64
N ASN A 81 18.28 -45.97 18.33
CA ASN A 81 19.54 -46.04 17.60
C ASN A 81 20.42 -44.79 17.84
N GLY A 82 21.58 -44.98 18.46
CA GLY A 82 22.50 -43.89 18.79
C GLY A 82 23.02 -43.09 17.59
N ASN A 83 23.10 -43.69 16.39
CA ASN A 83 23.52 -42.97 15.18
C ASN A 83 22.46 -41.99 14.71
N LEU A 84 21.18 -42.39 14.73
CA LEU A 84 20.07 -41.51 14.37
C LEU A 84 19.92 -40.38 15.38
N GLU A 85 20.04 -40.69 16.68
CA GLU A 85 20.01 -39.67 17.73
C GLU A 85 21.11 -38.63 17.54
N ARG A 86 22.34 -39.08 17.26
CA ARG A 86 23.47 -38.18 16.99
C ARG A 86 23.18 -37.26 15.80
N ASN A 87 22.59 -37.78 14.72
CA ASN A 87 22.24 -36.98 13.55
C ASN A 87 21.21 -35.91 13.90
N TYR A 88 20.09 -36.29 14.54
CA TYR A 88 19.07 -35.32 14.96
C TYR A 88 19.63 -34.27 15.92
N ARG A 89 20.50 -34.67 16.86
CA ARG A 89 21.20 -33.74 17.74
C ARG A 89 22.03 -32.73 16.95
N LEU A 90 22.82 -33.18 15.98
CA LEU A 90 23.65 -32.28 15.16
C LEU A 90 22.78 -31.35 14.32
N GLU A 91 21.70 -31.85 13.73
CA GLU A 91 20.74 -31.04 12.97
C GLU A 91 20.09 -29.97 13.86
N SER A 92 19.62 -30.31 15.06
CA SER A 92 19.11 -29.33 16.02
C SER A 92 20.16 -28.30 16.40
N GLN A 93 21.41 -28.71 16.64
CA GLN A 93 22.51 -27.80 16.99
C GLN A 93 22.77 -26.77 15.90
N VAL A 94 22.80 -27.20 14.63
CA VAL A 94 22.98 -26.30 13.49
C VAL A 94 21.86 -25.27 13.41
N LEU A 95 20.60 -25.70 13.56
CA LEU A 95 19.46 -24.80 13.53
C LEU A 95 19.50 -23.79 14.68
N ILE A 96 19.80 -24.25 15.90
CA ILE A 96 19.87 -23.41 17.09
C ILE A 96 21.01 -22.39 16.97
N HIS A 97 22.15 -22.80 16.43
CA HIS A 97 23.29 -21.90 16.24
C HIS A 97 22.96 -20.72 15.32
N SER A 98 22.00 -20.87 14.39
CA SER A 98 21.56 -19.74 13.56
C SER A 98 20.92 -18.62 14.38
N PHE A 99 20.24 -18.94 15.50
CA PHE A 99 19.65 -17.94 16.40
C PHE A 99 20.68 -17.21 17.27
N LEU A 100 21.87 -17.78 17.47
CA LEU A 100 22.95 -17.13 18.23
C LEU A 100 23.61 -15.96 17.45
N PHE A 101 23.43 -15.93 16.14
CA PHE A 101 23.94 -14.87 15.27
C PHE A 101 22.91 -13.75 15.02
N GLU A 102 21.69 -13.92 15.51
CA GLU A 102 20.66 -12.89 15.42
C GLU A 102 21.02 -11.72 16.33
N ASN A 103 20.71 -10.49 15.91
CA ASN A 103 20.89 -9.27 16.71
C ASN A 103 19.80 -9.12 17.79
N ASP A 104 19.46 -10.22 18.47
CA ASP A 104 18.42 -10.27 19.50
C ASP A 104 18.94 -10.99 20.75
N PRO A 105 19.17 -10.26 21.86
CA PRO A 105 19.67 -10.84 23.11
C PRO A 105 18.76 -11.91 23.71
N PHE A 106 17.43 -11.79 23.54
CA PHE A 106 16.48 -12.78 24.05
C PHE A 106 16.58 -14.07 23.24
N LEU A 107 16.60 -13.99 21.90
CA LEU A 107 16.75 -15.16 21.04
C LEU A 107 18.08 -15.87 21.29
N ALA A 108 19.19 -15.12 21.41
CA ALA A 108 20.50 -15.69 21.69
C ALA A 108 20.55 -16.40 23.05
N SER A 109 19.96 -15.80 24.08
CA SER A 109 19.87 -16.40 25.42
C SER A 109 19.05 -17.70 25.41
N GLU A 110 17.83 -17.67 24.87
CA GLU A 110 16.98 -18.88 24.84
C GLU A 110 17.55 -19.96 23.92
N ALA A 111 18.18 -19.61 22.79
CA ALA A 111 18.89 -20.54 21.94
C ALA A 111 20.02 -21.26 22.69
N SER A 112 20.80 -20.52 23.49
CA SER A 112 21.84 -21.11 24.33
C SER A 112 21.26 -22.08 25.37
N ASN A 113 20.13 -21.73 26.00
CA ASN A 113 19.45 -22.60 26.97
C ASN A 113 18.94 -23.89 26.31
N ILE A 114 18.25 -23.77 25.17
CA ILE A 114 17.73 -24.94 24.42
C ILE A 114 18.88 -25.84 23.94
N LEU A 115 20.00 -25.25 23.51
CA LEU A 115 21.20 -26.00 23.13
C LEU A 115 21.77 -26.81 24.30
N HIS A 116 21.80 -26.21 25.49
CA HIS A 116 22.22 -26.91 26.71
C HIS A 116 21.27 -28.08 27.02
N ASP A 117 19.96 -27.84 27.00
CA ASP A 117 18.96 -28.87 27.25
C ASP A 117 19.08 -30.06 26.27
N ILE A 118 19.27 -29.81 24.98
CA ILE A 118 19.43 -30.87 23.98
C ILE A 118 20.67 -31.71 24.25
N ARG A 119 21.77 -31.08 24.69
CA ARG A 119 23.00 -31.80 25.05
C ARG A 119 22.78 -32.68 26.27
N GLU A 120 22.06 -32.18 27.27
CA GLU A 120 21.70 -32.94 28.47
C GLU A 120 20.71 -34.08 28.18
N ILE A 121 19.68 -33.84 27.36
CA ILE A 121 18.77 -34.89 26.89
C ILE A 121 19.57 -36.01 26.21
N ALA A 122 20.48 -35.66 25.29
CA ALA A 122 21.32 -36.65 24.62
C ALA A 122 22.31 -37.36 25.57
N SER A 123 22.86 -36.66 26.57
CA SER A 123 23.78 -37.26 27.55
C SER A 123 23.04 -38.30 28.41
N ILE A 124 21.83 -37.98 28.87
CA ILE A 124 20.96 -38.88 29.62
C ILE A 124 20.59 -40.11 28.78
N ARG A 125 20.19 -39.93 27.52
CA ARG A 125 19.89 -41.06 26.61
C ARG A 125 21.07 -42.00 26.43
N GLN A 126 22.27 -41.44 26.28
CA GLN A 126 23.50 -42.22 26.17
C GLN A 126 23.80 -42.98 27.47
N LEU A 127 23.60 -42.36 28.64
CA LEU A 127 23.77 -42.99 29.94
C LEU A 127 22.77 -44.15 30.12
N GLN A 128 21.49 -43.94 29.80
CA GLN A 128 20.46 -44.99 29.85
C GLN A 128 20.83 -46.20 29.00
N ARG A 129 21.31 -45.99 27.77
CA ARG A 129 21.79 -47.08 26.89
C ARG A 129 22.96 -47.83 27.51
N THR A 130 23.91 -47.10 28.10
CA THR A 130 25.09 -47.69 28.73
C THR A 130 24.69 -48.58 29.90
N LEU A 131 23.84 -48.07 30.80
CA LEU A 131 23.30 -48.81 31.94
C LEU A 131 22.50 -50.05 31.52
N GLN A 132 21.66 -49.92 30.49
CA GLN A 132 20.87 -51.04 29.98
C GLN A 132 21.78 -52.13 29.38
N ASN A 133 22.79 -51.74 28.60
CA ASN A 133 23.75 -52.68 28.02
C ASN A 133 24.59 -53.37 29.10
N GLU A 134 25.01 -52.64 30.13
CA GLU A 134 25.72 -53.21 31.28
C GLU A 134 24.84 -54.22 32.03
N ALA A 135 23.56 -53.90 32.28
CA ALA A 135 22.62 -54.85 32.88
C ALA A 135 22.42 -56.12 32.01
N ILE A 136 22.30 -55.96 30.69
CA ILE A 136 22.21 -57.09 29.74
C ILE A 136 23.50 -57.93 29.77
N GLN A 137 24.66 -57.29 29.88
CA GLN A 137 25.96 -57.96 29.94
C GLN A 137 26.10 -58.77 31.23
N VAL A 138 25.68 -58.25 32.38
CA VAL A 138 25.66 -59.00 33.64
C VAL A 138 24.75 -60.23 33.53
N LEU A 139 23.54 -60.07 32.96
CA LEU A 139 22.62 -61.18 32.70
C LEU A 139 23.18 -62.23 31.72
N SER A 140 24.12 -61.85 30.84
CA SER A 140 24.70 -62.78 29.85
C SER A 140 25.60 -63.87 30.47
N ALA A 141 26.08 -63.66 31.69
CA ALA A 141 26.87 -64.66 32.43
C ALA A 141 26.03 -65.89 32.87
N TYR A 142 24.70 -65.75 32.89
CA TYR A 142 23.78 -66.78 33.36
C TYR A 142 23.07 -67.47 32.18
N HIS A 143 22.92 -68.79 32.26
CA HIS A 143 22.34 -69.63 31.20
C HIS A 143 20.96 -70.19 31.55
N GLU A 144 20.37 -69.74 32.65
CA GLU A 144 19.06 -70.20 33.09
C GLU A 144 17.95 -69.72 32.12
N PRO A 145 16.94 -70.56 31.81
CA PRO A 145 15.87 -70.20 30.87
C PRO A 145 15.10 -68.92 31.24
N THR A 146 14.91 -68.66 32.55
CA THR A 146 14.27 -67.45 33.10
C THR A 146 15.12 -66.22 32.81
N VAL A 147 16.44 -66.30 33.05
CA VAL A 147 17.40 -65.22 32.78
C VAL A 147 17.48 -64.91 31.29
N ILE A 148 17.47 -65.93 30.42
CA ILE A 148 17.45 -65.75 28.96
C ILE A 148 16.20 -64.97 28.53
N LYS A 149 15.03 -65.29 29.10
CA LYS A 149 13.77 -64.58 28.83
C LYS A 149 13.84 -63.13 29.29
N VAL A 150 14.32 -62.86 30.51
CA VAL A 150 14.43 -61.48 31.03
C VAL A 150 15.45 -60.67 30.23
N ARG A 151 16.59 -61.26 29.86
CA ARG A 151 17.58 -60.62 28.98
C ARG A 151 16.96 -60.23 27.63
N GLY A 152 16.19 -61.14 27.03
CA GLY A 152 15.46 -60.87 25.78
C GLY A 152 14.47 -59.72 25.92
N LEU A 153 13.67 -59.73 26.99
CA LEU A 153 12.72 -58.64 27.29
C LEU A 153 13.46 -57.31 27.50
N LEU A 154 14.51 -57.29 28.33
CA LEU A 154 15.28 -56.07 28.60
C LEU A 154 15.96 -55.53 27.34
N SER A 155 16.41 -56.39 26.42
CA SER A 155 17.01 -55.96 25.15
C SER A 155 15.98 -55.42 24.15
N ALA A 156 14.73 -55.86 24.23
CA ALA A 156 13.64 -55.42 23.34
C ALA A 156 12.91 -54.18 23.88
N LEU A 157 12.97 -53.94 25.19
CA LEU A 157 12.30 -52.82 25.84
C LEU A 157 12.97 -51.48 25.47
N PRO A 158 12.20 -50.51 24.94
CA PRO A 158 12.67 -49.14 24.82
C PRO A 158 13.06 -48.58 26.18
N GLN A 159 14.17 -47.83 26.27
CA GLN A 159 14.66 -47.31 27.57
C GLN A 159 13.60 -46.47 28.29
N ARG A 160 12.73 -45.76 27.56
CA ARG A 160 11.66 -44.91 28.11
C ARG A 160 10.53 -45.68 28.82
N GLU A 161 10.41 -46.98 28.53
CA GLU A 161 9.39 -47.87 29.09
C GLU A 161 9.89 -48.57 30.36
N ILE A 162 11.18 -48.42 30.69
CA ILE A 162 11.77 -48.88 31.94
C ILE A 162 11.35 -47.89 33.04
N ARG A 163 10.24 -48.18 33.71
CA ARG A 163 9.68 -47.36 34.80
C ARG A 163 9.40 -48.21 36.03
N GLU A 164 9.59 -47.61 37.20
CA GLU A 164 9.24 -48.21 38.49
C GLU A 164 7.76 -48.64 38.49
N GLY A 165 7.52 -49.92 38.83
CA GLY A 165 6.18 -50.52 38.83
C GLY A 165 5.64 -50.98 37.46
N GLN A 166 6.38 -50.77 36.36
CA GLN A 166 6.03 -51.27 35.02
C GLN A 166 6.95 -52.40 34.54
N MET A 167 7.86 -52.86 35.40
CA MET A 167 8.75 -53.97 35.08
C MET A 167 7.95 -55.28 34.97
N PRO A 168 8.20 -56.13 33.97
CA PRO A 168 7.56 -57.42 33.86
C PRO A 168 7.73 -58.25 35.13
N SER A 169 6.71 -59.00 35.54
CA SER A 169 6.79 -59.94 36.68
C SER A 169 7.91 -60.99 36.54
N ALA A 170 8.45 -61.16 35.34
CA ALA A 170 9.64 -61.96 35.09
C ALA A 170 10.90 -61.43 35.80
N PHE A 171 10.93 -60.16 36.23
CA PHE A 171 12.02 -59.60 37.05
C PHE A 171 11.97 -60.09 38.50
N ASP A 172 10.78 -60.41 39.04
CA ASP A 172 10.64 -60.96 40.40
C ASP A 172 11.29 -62.36 40.52
N GLU A 173 11.32 -63.10 39.40
CA GLU A 173 11.96 -64.41 39.28
C GLU A 173 13.50 -64.33 39.34
N LEU A 174 14.10 -63.13 39.24
CA LEU A 174 15.56 -62.94 39.29
C LEU A 174 16.11 -62.68 40.70
N THR A 175 15.25 -62.59 41.71
CA THR A 175 15.62 -62.29 43.11
C THR A 175 16.61 -63.28 43.72
N SER A 176 16.75 -64.47 43.14
CA SER A 176 17.71 -65.50 43.56
C SER A 176 19.14 -65.29 43.04
N LEU A 177 19.36 -64.36 42.10
CA LEU A 177 20.68 -64.11 41.52
C LEU A 177 21.55 -63.26 42.46
N SER A 178 22.81 -63.63 42.60
CA SER A 178 23.79 -62.86 43.39
C SER A 178 24.03 -61.45 42.84
N SER A 179 23.78 -61.23 41.54
CA SER A 179 23.89 -59.93 40.88
C SER A 179 22.56 -59.18 40.78
N PHE A 180 21.50 -59.67 41.43
CA PHE A 180 20.16 -59.07 41.34
C PHE A 180 20.14 -57.62 41.81
N GLU A 181 20.76 -57.34 42.96
CA GLU A 181 20.83 -55.99 43.54
C GLU A 181 21.50 -54.99 42.58
N GLU A 182 22.56 -55.40 41.87
CA GLU A 182 23.23 -54.55 40.89
C GLU A 182 22.33 -54.23 39.68
N ILE A 183 21.60 -55.23 39.17
CA ILE A 183 20.68 -55.07 38.04
C ILE A 183 19.49 -54.20 38.43
N GLU A 184 18.93 -54.42 39.63
CA GLU A 184 17.84 -53.65 40.18
C GLU A 184 18.22 -52.17 40.34
N GLN A 185 19.38 -51.88 40.94
CA GLN A 185 19.89 -50.51 41.08
C GLN A 185 20.02 -49.80 39.72
N ARG A 186 20.55 -50.50 38.70
CA ARG A 186 20.68 -49.94 37.35
C ARG A 186 19.32 -49.63 36.72
N ILE A 187 18.33 -50.50 36.90
CA ILE A 187 16.97 -50.31 36.39
C ILE A 187 16.27 -49.14 37.08
N LEU A 188 16.38 -49.06 38.42
CA LEU A 188 15.84 -47.94 39.19
C LEU A 188 16.48 -46.63 38.75
N PHE A 189 17.79 -46.63 38.50
CA PHE A 189 18.49 -45.45 38.01
C PHE A 189 18.05 -45.05 36.59
N ILE A 190 17.82 -46.00 35.68
CA ILE A 190 17.23 -45.72 34.36
C ILE A 190 15.83 -45.10 34.50
N SER A 191 15.02 -45.59 35.44
CA SER A 191 13.68 -45.06 35.73
C SER A 191 13.73 -43.61 36.24
N ASP A 192 14.66 -43.28 37.13
CA ASP A 192 14.86 -41.89 37.59
C ASP A 192 15.31 -40.98 36.45
N LEU A 193 16.25 -41.44 35.61
CA LEU A 193 16.67 -40.73 34.40
C LEU A 193 15.51 -40.50 33.42
N ASN A 194 14.55 -41.43 33.30
CA ASN A 194 13.35 -41.23 32.49
C ASN A 194 12.48 -40.09 33.02
N ARG A 195 12.32 -40.00 34.34
CA ARG A 195 11.57 -38.91 34.97
C ARG A 195 12.25 -37.55 34.74
N GLN A 196 13.58 -37.50 34.86
CA GLN A 196 14.35 -36.30 34.56
C GLN A 196 14.19 -35.89 33.08
N LEU A 197 14.32 -36.85 32.17
CA LEU A 197 14.18 -36.64 30.72
C LEU A 197 12.79 -36.11 30.35
N ASP A 198 11.73 -36.67 30.95
CA ASP A 198 10.35 -36.23 30.74
C ASP A 198 10.16 -34.75 31.14
N TRP A 199 10.70 -34.37 32.30
CA TRP A 199 10.66 -32.98 32.76
C TRP A 199 11.43 -32.04 31.83
N MET A 200 12.65 -32.43 31.43
CA MET A 200 13.46 -31.63 30.51
C MET A 200 12.78 -31.45 29.16
N LEU A 201 12.21 -32.51 28.59
CA LEU A 201 11.48 -32.45 27.33
C LEU A 201 10.32 -31.44 27.40
N ILE A 202 9.56 -31.45 28.50
CA ILE A 202 8.45 -30.53 28.70
C ILE A 202 8.97 -29.08 28.82
N ASP A 203 10.01 -28.83 29.63
CA ASP A 203 10.58 -27.48 29.79
C ASP A 203 11.16 -26.94 28.47
N THR A 204 11.94 -27.74 27.75
CA THR A 204 12.52 -27.32 26.47
C THR A 204 11.44 -27.04 25.42
N LYS A 205 10.36 -27.83 25.38
CA LYS A 205 9.21 -27.54 24.50
C LYS A 205 8.50 -26.25 24.88
N ALA A 206 8.34 -25.97 26.18
CA ALA A 206 7.78 -24.72 26.66
C ALA A 206 8.67 -23.52 26.31
N ARG A 207 10.00 -23.67 26.36
CA ARG A 207 10.96 -22.66 25.87
C ARG A 207 10.78 -22.38 24.39
N LEU A 208 10.73 -23.42 23.56
CA LEU A 208 10.49 -23.28 22.12
C LEU A 208 9.16 -22.56 21.82
N GLU A 209 8.12 -22.84 22.60
CA GLU A 209 6.83 -22.14 22.46
C GLU A 209 6.93 -20.65 22.81
N ARG A 210 7.71 -20.29 23.84
CA ARG A 210 7.97 -18.88 24.18
C ARG A 210 8.74 -18.17 23.07
N VAL A 211 9.76 -18.81 22.51
CA VAL A 211 10.52 -18.25 21.37
C VAL A 211 9.61 -18.07 20.15
N SER A 212 8.77 -19.05 19.83
CA SER A 212 7.77 -18.96 18.76
C SER A 212 6.79 -17.81 18.97
N THR A 213 6.25 -17.68 20.19
CA THR A 213 5.32 -16.61 20.55
C THR A 213 5.98 -15.24 20.45
N TYR A 214 7.23 -15.12 20.91
CA TYR A 214 8.01 -13.90 20.82
C TYR A 214 8.24 -13.46 19.36
N LEU A 215 8.68 -14.37 18.48
CA LEU A 215 8.89 -14.08 17.06
C LEU A 215 7.59 -13.65 16.36
N ASN A 216 6.47 -14.32 16.66
CA ASN A 216 5.16 -13.93 16.12
C ASN A 216 4.73 -12.55 16.61
N SER A 217 4.91 -12.25 17.89
CA SER A 217 4.54 -10.96 18.48
C SER A 217 5.41 -9.81 17.95
N ASP A 218 6.73 -10.03 17.82
CA ASP A 218 7.64 -9.02 17.31
C ASP A 218 7.33 -8.69 15.84
N ALA A 219 7.14 -9.72 15.00
CA ALA A 219 6.76 -9.52 13.61
C ALA A 219 5.38 -8.84 13.47
N ALA A 220 4.41 -9.20 14.32
CA ALA A 220 3.11 -8.53 14.33
C ALA A 220 3.22 -7.05 14.73
N LEU A 221 4.03 -6.74 15.75
CA LEU A 221 4.22 -5.37 16.24
C LEU A 221 4.96 -4.52 15.21
N LYS A 222 6.00 -5.06 14.56
CA LYS A 222 6.70 -4.38 13.46
C LYS A 222 5.80 -4.16 12.25
N ALA A 223 5.05 -5.18 11.83
CA ALA A 223 4.07 -5.03 10.76
C ALA A 223 3.01 -3.95 11.10
N GLN A 224 2.55 -3.91 12.35
CA GLN A 224 1.59 -2.91 12.81
C GLN A 224 2.19 -1.50 12.81
N THR A 225 3.37 -1.30 13.40
CA THR A 225 4.05 0.01 13.47
C THR A 225 4.32 0.54 12.06
N LEU A 226 4.88 -0.28 11.17
CA LEU A 226 5.12 0.11 9.78
C LEU A 226 3.81 0.42 9.03
N ALA A 227 2.77 -0.40 9.21
CA ALA A 227 1.46 -0.13 8.60
C ALA A 227 0.85 1.18 9.11
N THR A 228 1.00 1.50 10.40
CA THR A 228 0.52 2.78 10.96
C THR A 228 1.30 3.97 10.41
N ASP A 229 2.61 3.83 10.18
CA ASP A 229 3.44 4.90 9.62
C ASP A 229 3.21 5.10 8.12
N ILE A 230 2.94 4.02 7.38
CA ILE A 230 2.46 4.09 5.99
C ILE A 230 1.09 4.76 5.94
N GLY A 231 0.15 4.35 6.80
CA GLY A 231 -1.21 4.89 6.86
C GLY A 231 -1.25 6.40 7.10
N LYS A 232 -0.50 6.88 8.11
CA LYS A 232 -0.42 8.32 8.42
C LYS A 232 0.13 9.15 7.26
N ASP A 233 1.13 8.63 6.54
CA ASP A 233 1.72 9.36 5.42
C ASP A 233 0.84 9.36 4.17
N ILE A 234 0.15 8.25 3.89
CA ILE A 234 -0.88 8.21 2.84
C ILE A 234 -2.00 9.21 3.14
N GLU A 235 -2.43 9.30 4.40
CA GLU A 235 -3.47 10.24 4.80
C GLU A 235 -3.02 11.70 4.57
N ARG A 236 -1.80 12.05 4.99
CA ARG A 236 -1.21 13.39 4.71
C ARG A 236 -1.11 13.68 3.22
N ILE A 237 -0.60 12.74 2.43
CA ILE A 237 -0.50 12.87 0.96
C ILE A 237 -1.88 13.10 0.35
N THR A 238 -2.88 12.33 0.77
CA THR A 238 -4.24 12.41 0.24
C THR A 238 -4.87 13.75 0.61
N GLN A 239 -4.74 14.21 1.86
CA GLN A 239 -5.24 15.51 2.31
C GLN A 239 -4.60 16.66 1.51
N TYR A 240 -3.28 16.68 1.35
CA TYR A 240 -2.61 17.72 0.56
C TYR A 240 -3.02 17.67 -0.91
N SER A 241 -3.22 16.47 -1.49
CA SER A 241 -3.69 16.32 -2.86
C SER A 241 -5.10 16.85 -3.07
N ILE A 242 -6.02 16.58 -2.13
CA ILE A 242 -7.40 17.09 -2.19
C ILE A 242 -7.41 18.62 -2.10
N VAL A 243 -6.65 19.19 -1.16
CA VAL A 243 -6.53 20.66 -1.02
C VAL A 243 -5.96 21.27 -2.29
N PHE A 244 -4.90 20.70 -2.84
CA PHE A 244 -4.28 21.18 -4.07
C PHE A 244 -5.24 21.12 -5.26
N MET A 245 -5.91 19.99 -5.48
CA MET A 245 -6.91 19.85 -6.56
C MET A 245 -8.08 20.82 -6.39
N SER A 246 -8.52 21.05 -5.15
CA SER A 246 -9.59 22.01 -4.85
C SER A 246 -9.17 23.43 -5.24
N ILE A 247 -7.93 23.82 -4.94
CA ILE A 247 -7.37 25.12 -5.33
C ILE A 247 -7.32 25.25 -6.86
N VAL A 248 -6.85 24.22 -7.57
CA VAL A 248 -6.76 24.22 -9.04
C VAL A 248 -8.14 24.36 -9.68
N VAL A 249 -9.15 23.62 -9.20
CA VAL A 249 -10.52 23.70 -9.71
C VAL A 249 -11.13 25.08 -9.46
N LEU A 250 -10.96 25.63 -8.25
CA LEU A 250 -11.50 26.94 -7.89
C LEU A 250 -10.88 28.04 -8.77
N LEU A 251 -9.57 27.95 -9.02
CA LEU A 251 -8.86 28.87 -9.90
C LEU A 251 -9.29 28.73 -11.37
N PHE A 252 -9.57 27.51 -11.85
CA PHE A 252 -10.13 27.29 -13.19
C PHE A 252 -11.51 27.95 -13.33
N LEU A 253 -12.40 27.75 -12.35
CA LEU A 253 -13.72 28.38 -12.33
C LEU A 253 -13.61 29.91 -12.32
N PHE A 254 -12.66 30.45 -11.58
CA PHE A 254 -12.39 31.88 -11.54
C PHE A 254 -11.94 32.42 -12.91
N LEU A 255 -10.98 31.76 -13.57
CA LEU A 255 -10.55 32.09 -14.92
C LEU A 255 -11.70 32.01 -15.93
N PHE A 256 -12.50 30.95 -15.85
CA PHE A 256 -13.67 30.78 -16.71
C PHE A 256 -14.71 31.89 -16.50
N PHE A 257 -14.93 32.29 -15.25
CA PHE A 257 -15.81 33.41 -14.91
C PHE A 257 -15.31 34.73 -15.52
N ILE A 258 -14.01 35.02 -15.40
CA ILE A 258 -13.39 36.20 -16.03
C ILE A 258 -13.55 36.14 -17.55
N PHE A 259 -13.27 35.00 -18.18
CA PHE A 259 -13.40 34.82 -19.62
C PHE A 259 -14.84 35.06 -20.09
N LYS A 260 -15.81 34.42 -19.44
CA LYS A 260 -17.24 34.56 -19.76
C LYS A 260 -17.70 36.02 -19.65
N ASN A 261 -17.30 36.70 -18.58
CA ASN A 261 -17.80 38.05 -18.33
C ASN A 261 -17.08 39.12 -19.17
N THR A 262 -15.78 38.95 -19.42
CA THR A 262 -14.97 39.97 -20.07
C THR A 262 -14.87 39.79 -21.59
N LEU A 263 -14.99 38.57 -22.11
CA LEU A 263 -14.86 38.28 -23.55
C LEU A 263 -16.19 37.86 -24.17
N LEU A 264 -16.81 36.80 -23.64
CA LEU A 264 -17.96 36.18 -24.30
C LEU A 264 -19.19 37.11 -24.35
N ARG A 265 -19.54 37.71 -23.21
CA ARG A 265 -20.69 38.64 -23.13
C ARG A 265 -20.54 39.87 -24.04
N PRO A 266 -19.41 40.60 -24.04
CA PRO A 266 -19.19 41.72 -24.95
C PRO A 266 -19.28 41.36 -26.43
N ILE A 267 -18.67 40.25 -26.85
CA ILE A 267 -18.72 39.80 -28.24
C ILE A 267 -20.16 39.48 -28.64
N GLN A 268 -20.92 38.80 -27.78
CA GLN A 268 -22.35 38.55 -28.02
C GLN A 268 -23.15 39.86 -28.18
N SER A 269 -22.84 40.89 -27.39
CA SER A 269 -23.50 42.19 -27.50
C SER A 269 -23.16 42.94 -28.79
N LEU A 270 -21.91 42.83 -29.28
CA LEU A 270 -21.49 43.41 -30.56
C LEU A 270 -22.22 42.72 -31.73
N VAL A 271 -22.28 41.39 -31.70
CA VAL A 271 -22.98 40.61 -32.74
C VAL A 271 -24.49 40.90 -32.73
N ALA A 272 -25.10 40.99 -31.56
CA ALA A 272 -26.51 41.37 -31.43
C ALA A 272 -26.76 42.79 -31.96
N GLY A 273 -25.85 43.74 -31.67
CA GLY A 273 -25.88 45.08 -32.21
C GLY A 273 -25.82 45.12 -33.73
N LEU A 274 -24.90 44.36 -34.33
CA LEU A 274 -24.75 44.27 -35.79
C LEU A 274 -26.02 43.71 -36.45
N LYS A 275 -26.58 42.62 -35.89
CA LYS A 275 -27.86 42.05 -36.38
C LYS A 275 -29.03 43.02 -36.27
N ALA A 276 -29.05 43.88 -35.25
CA ALA A 276 -30.09 44.89 -35.10
C ALA A 276 -30.01 45.97 -36.20
N ILE A 277 -28.83 46.31 -36.72
CA ILE A 277 -28.69 47.25 -37.86
C ILE A 277 -29.41 46.69 -39.10
N GLU A 278 -29.21 45.40 -39.37
CA GLU A 278 -29.82 44.71 -40.52
C GLU A 278 -31.35 44.63 -40.41
N GLN A 279 -31.88 44.50 -39.19
CA GLN A 279 -33.32 44.31 -38.95
C GLN A 279 -34.10 45.62 -38.74
N GLN A 280 -33.52 46.64 -38.12
CA GLN A 280 -34.27 47.84 -37.70
C GLN A 280 -34.11 49.06 -38.61
N GLY A 281 -33.17 49.08 -39.56
CA GLY A 281 -33.12 49.91 -40.78
C GLY A 281 -33.48 51.41 -40.73
N ASN A 282 -33.73 52.01 -39.57
CA ASN A 282 -34.34 53.33 -39.45
C ASN A 282 -33.87 54.09 -38.19
N GLN A 283 -32.94 53.53 -37.42
CA GLN A 283 -32.34 54.18 -36.26
C GLN A 283 -30.84 53.88 -36.17
N THR A 284 -30.07 54.87 -35.73
CA THR A 284 -28.65 54.72 -35.41
C THR A 284 -28.51 53.95 -34.09
N ILE A 285 -27.62 52.95 -34.06
CA ILE A 285 -27.45 52.09 -32.89
C ILE A 285 -26.30 52.62 -32.05
N ILE A 286 -26.53 52.80 -30.74
CA ILE A 286 -25.50 53.19 -29.77
C ILE A 286 -25.25 52.01 -28.84
N LEU A 287 -24.03 51.49 -28.85
CA LEU A 287 -23.60 50.32 -28.08
C LEU A 287 -22.87 50.76 -26.80
N LYS A 288 -22.93 49.92 -25.76
CA LYS A 288 -22.25 50.21 -24.48
C LYS A 288 -20.72 50.17 -24.66
N PRO A 289 -19.97 51.07 -23.99
CA PRO A 289 -18.51 51.10 -24.09
C PRO A 289 -17.90 49.81 -23.54
N LEU A 290 -16.91 49.27 -24.26
CA LEU A 290 -16.30 47.99 -23.94
C LEU A 290 -14.96 48.17 -23.20
N PHE A 291 -14.60 47.16 -22.40
CA PHE A 291 -13.44 47.22 -21.52
C PHE A 291 -12.10 47.15 -22.30
N PHE A 292 -12.07 46.37 -23.38
CA PHE A 292 -10.88 46.18 -24.22
C PHE A 292 -10.84 47.17 -25.36
N LYS A 293 -9.65 47.71 -25.64
CA LYS A 293 -9.47 48.74 -26.67
C LYS A 293 -9.86 48.22 -28.06
N GLU A 294 -9.48 46.99 -28.38
CA GLU A 294 -9.77 46.37 -29.68
C GLU A 294 -11.27 46.15 -29.88
N LEU A 295 -11.98 45.66 -28.86
CA LEU A 295 -13.44 45.49 -28.93
C LEU A 295 -14.16 46.83 -28.99
N ASP A 296 -13.64 47.86 -28.31
CA ASP A 296 -14.23 49.20 -28.36
C ASP A 296 -13.99 49.90 -29.70
N THR A 297 -12.87 49.62 -30.38
CA THR A 297 -12.65 50.04 -31.77
C THR A 297 -13.62 49.34 -32.71
N ILE A 298 -13.88 48.03 -32.53
CA ILE A 298 -14.90 47.32 -33.30
C ILE A 298 -16.29 47.92 -33.05
N ARG A 299 -16.63 48.23 -31.79
CA ARG A 299 -17.87 48.93 -31.44
C ARG A 299 -18.01 50.24 -32.21
N GLU A 300 -16.99 51.09 -32.18
CA GLU A 300 -16.97 52.39 -32.85
C GLU A 300 -17.16 52.24 -34.37
N SER A 301 -16.47 51.28 -35.00
CA SER A 301 -16.67 50.97 -36.42
C SER A 301 -18.10 50.50 -36.74
N ILE A 302 -18.73 49.73 -35.85
CA ILE A 302 -20.13 49.28 -36.03
C ILE A 302 -21.10 50.46 -35.89
N GLU A 303 -20.87 51.37 -34.94
CA GLU A 303 -21.66 52.59 -34.75
C GLU A 303 -21.55 53.51 -35.99
N ASP A 304 -20.33 53.74 -36.48
CA ASP A 304 -20.06 54.53 -37.70
C ASP A 304 -20.72 53.91 -38.94
N TYR A 305 -20.63 52.58 -39.08
CA TYR A 305 -21.30 51.85 -40.16
C TYR A 305 -22.82 51.97 -40.07
N SER A 306 -23.41 51.86 -38.88
CA SER A 306 -24.85 52.06 -38.68
C SER A 306 -25.28 53.47 -39.12
N GLY A 307 -24.47 54.49 -38.81
CA GLY A 307 -24.71 55.87 -39.21
C GLY A 307 -24.58 56.07 -40.72
N LEU A 308 -23.66 55.35 -41.39
CA LEU A 308 -23.54 55.36 -42.84
C LEU A 308 -24.75 54.70 -43.51
N VAL A 309 -25.15 53.50 -43.06
CA VAL A 309 -26.31 52.76 -43.59
C VAL A 309 -27.59 53.59 -43.44
N PHE A 310 -27.80 54.20 -42.26
CA PHE A 310 -28.93 55.09 -42.03
C PHE A 310 -28.93 56.29 -42.99
N ARG A 311 -27.78 56.93 -43.20
CA ARG A 311 -27.65 58.03 -44.17
C ARG A 311 -27.92 57.55 -45.60
N MET A 312 -27.40 56.39 -46.01
CA MET A 312 -27.68 55.82 -47.32
C MET A 312 -29.16 55.51 -47.52
N GLN A 313 -29.84 54.92 -46.53
CA GLN A 313 -31.27 54.67 -46.59
C GLN A 313 -32.05 55.98 -46.69
N LYS A 314 -31.69 56.99 -45.90
CA LYS A 314 -32.30 58.31 -45.97
C LYS A 314 -32.09 58.98 -47.33
N THR A 315 -30.87 58.97 -47.86
CA THR A 315 -30.55 59.53 -49.18
C THR A 315 -31.24 58.77 -50.30
N ASN A 316 -31.31 57.44 -50.24
CA ASN A 316 -32.07 56.65 -51.20
C ASN A 316 -33.57 56.97 -51.11
N GLN A 317 -34.11 57.16 -49.92
CA GLN A 317 -35.51 57.54 -49.73
C GLN A 317 -35.79 58.97 -50.22
N GLU A 318 -34.85 59.90 -50.02
CA GLU A 318 -34.89 61.25 -50.59
C GLU A 318 -34.77 61.21 -52.12
N LEU A 319 -33.86 60.41 -52.68
CA LEU A 319 -33.73 60.20 -54.13
C LEU A 319 -34.96 59.51 -54.72
N GLU A 320 -35.57 58.57 -54.02
CA GLU A 320 -36.82 57.94 -54.45
C GLU A 320 -37.96 58.97 -54.42
N ASN A 321 -38.07 59.77 -53.36
CA ASN A 321 -39.04 60.86 -53.29
C ASN A 321 -38.81 61.92 -54.39
N LEU A 322 -37.56 62.29 -54.67
CA LEU A 322 -37.19 63.19 -55.76
C LEU A 322 -37.42 62.55 -57.12
N SER A 323 -37.21 61.25 -57.29
CA SER A 323 -37.53 60.52 -58.52
C SER A 323 -39.05 60.43 -58.74
N ARG A 324 -39.85 60.44 -57.67
CA ARG A 324 -41.32 60.44 -57.72
C ARG A 324 -41.89 61.81 -58.10
N ILE A 325 -41.10 62.88 -58.09
CA ILE A 325 -41.53 64.25 -58.40
C ILE A 325 -40.73 64.77 -59.60
N ASP A 326 -41.40 65.23 -60.65
CA ASP A 326 -40.75 65.80 -61.83
C ASP A 326 -40.16 67.17 -61.51
N GLY A 327 -38.84 67.31 -61.67
CA GLY A 327 -38.08 68.50 -61.29
C GLY A 327 -38.41 69.78 -62.08
N LEU A 328 -39.09 69.66 -63.23
CA LEU A 328 -39.49 70.81 -64.05
C LEU A 328 -40.91 71.31 -63.77
N THR A 329 -41.79 70.47 -63.22
CA THR A 329 -43.23 70.79 -63.08
C THR A 329 -43.73 70.70 -61.65
N GLY A 330 -42.99 70.07 -60.73
CA GLY A 330 -43.43 69.83 -59.35
C GLY A 330 -44.56 68.80 -59.22
N LEU A 331 -44.98 68.19 -60.33
CA LEU A 331 -46.01 67.13 -60.38
C LEU A 331 -45.35 65.75 -60.25
N ALA A 332 -46.14 64.73 -59.91
CA ALA A 332 -45.63 63.36 -59.80
C ALA A 332 -45.07 62.86 -61.15
N ASN A 333 -43.87 62.26 -61.13
CA ASN A 333 -43.19 61.74 -62.31
C ASN A 333 -44.06 60.67 -63.00
N ARG A 334 -44.16 60.73 -64.34
CA ARG A 334 -44.99 59.84 -65.17
C ARG A 334 -44.80 58.36 -64.84
N ARG A 335 -43.57 57.92 -64.59
CA ARG A 335 -43.25 56.52 -64.20
C ARG A 335 -43.92 56.10 -62.88
N TYR A 336 -43.96 57.00 -61.90
CA TYR A 336 -44.61 56.76 -60.62
C TYR A 336 -46.15 56.76 -60.76
N LEU A 337 -46.67 57.65 -61.60
CA LEU A 337 -48.10 57.72 -61.93
C LEU A 337 -48.58 56.45 -62.66
N ASP A 338 -47.79 55.94 -63.61
CA ASP A 338 -48.05 54.68 -64.33
C ASP A 338 -48.02 53.46 -63.39
N GLU A 339 -47.11 53.41 -62.41
CA GLU A 339 -47.07 52.35 -61.39
C GLU A 339 -48.24 52.42 -60.40
N ALA A 340 -48.63 53.62 -59.98
CA ALA A 340 -49.78 53.84 -59.10
C ALA A 340 -51.10 53.46 -59.77
N CYS A 341 -51.22 53.67 -61.09
CA CYS A 341 -52.36 53.24 -61.89
C CYS A 341 -52.41 51.72 -62.15
N LYS A 342 -51.28 51.00 -62.09
CA LYS A 342 -51.21 49.53 -62.22
C LYS A 342 -51.47 48.77 -60.91
N ARG A 343 -51.39 49.44 -59.76
CA ARG A 343 -51.64 48.84 -58.42
C ARG A 343 -53.07 49.03 -57.90
N LYS A 344 -53.96 49.60 -58.72
CA LYS A 344 -55.42 49.49 -58.58
C LYS A 344 -55.91 48.45 -59.56
#